data_AF-A0A7C5V0Q8-F1
#
_entry.id   AF-A0A7C5V0Q8-F1
#
_cell.length_a   1.000
_cell.length_b   1.000
_cell.length_c   1.000
_cell.angle_alpha   90.00
_cell.angle_beta   90.00
_cell.angle_gamma   90.00
#
_symmetry.space_group_name_H-M   'P 1'
#
loop_
_entity.id
_entity.type
_entity.pdbx_description
1 polymer ?
#
loop_
_entity_poly.entity_id
_entity_poly.type
_entity_poly.pdbx_seq_one_letter_code
_entity_poly.pdbx_strand_id
1 'polypeptide(L)'
;MGSVERPDLRGPIVTVKNDAGMLTDRKPRKALLLAEFLRSDQDGDLDLPQDGRLRAASASIEAALTAGKRPALQQACTRFLETAAEFYRVTATPVRVLAARPLRSREGGWATELFGDYHPRTRVIRVWMRTAIRKQVTSYGTFLSTLCHEFCHHLDYECFRYPDSWHTRGFYERAAALYHHSRGTPMKRLFWIAMPDGRWRIDWPRTNRGS
;
A
#
# COMPACT_ATOMS: atom_id res chain seq x y z
N MET A 1 14.10 18.59 -32.21
CA MET A 1 12.66 18.49 -31.86
C MET A 1 12.43 17.10 -31.28
N GLY A 2 12.23 16.86 -30.01
CA GLY A 2 11.93 17.68 -28.84
C GLY A 2 11.65 16.64 -27.76
N SER A 3 12.69 16.29 -27.00
CA SER A 3 12.66 15.33 -25.91
C SER A 3 11.65 15.83 -24.89
N VAL A 4 10.52 15.13 -24.73
CA VAL A 4 9.59 15.42 -23.63
C VAL A 4 10.20 14.83 -22.37
N GLU A 5 11.09 15.58 -21.74
CA GLU A 5 11.44 15.40 -20.33
C GLU A 5 10.14 15.51 -19.52
N ARG A 6 9.78 14.43 -18.82
CA ARG A 6 8.67 14.44 -17.86
C ARG A 6 9.19 15.03 -16.55
N PRO A 7 8.77 16.24 -16.13
CA PRO A 7 9.38 16.91 -14.99
C PRO A 7 8.93 16.38 -13.61
N ASP A 8 7.99 15.42 -13.53
CA ASP A 8 7.30 15.06 -12.27
C ASP A 8 7.95 13.97 -11.42
N LEU A 9 9.05 13.34 -11.88
CA LEU A 9 9.64 12.15 -11.23
C LEU A 9 10.77 12.45 -10.23
N ARG A 10 11.00 13.71 -9.84
CA ARG A 10 12.11 14.11 -8.93
C ARG A 10 11.69 14.28 -7.47
N GLY A 11 10.88 13.37 -6.96
CA GLY A 11 10.61 13.20 -5.53
C GLY A 11 10.83 11.73 -5.12
N PRO A 12 11.06 11.42 -3.84
CA PRO A 12 11.11 10.03 -3.40
C PRO A 12 9.73 9.40 -3.63
N ILE A 13 9.61 8.61 -4.70
CA ILE A 13 8.44 7.78 -4.97
C ILE A 13 8.56 6.57 -4.06
N VAL A 14 7.65 6.43 -3.10
CA VAL A 14 7.56 5.20 -2.32
C VAL A 14 6.98 4.13 -3.23
N THR A 15 7.80 3.12 -3.54
CA THR A 15 7.47 2.03 -4.46
C THR A 15 7.09 0.82 -3.64
N VAL A 16 5.90 0.25 -3.87
CA VAL A 16 5.58 -1.10 -3.36
C VAL A 16 6.50 -2.11 -4.02
N LYS A 17 7.32 -2.76 -3.20
CA LYS A 17 7.97 -4.03 -3.52
C LYS A 17 7.06 -5.15 -3.02
N ASN A 18 6.24 -5.70 -3.89
CA ASN A 18 5.60 -6.99 -3.60
C ASN A 18 6.58 -8.09 -4.00
N ASP A 19 7.71 -8.14 -3.30
CA ASP A 19 8.51 -9.37 -3.26
C ASP A 19 7.62 -10.39 -2.53
N ALA A 20 7.56 -11.63 -3.02
CA ALA A 20 6.67 -12.69 -2.52
C ALA A 20 6.73 -12.97 -1.00
N GLY A 21 7.63 -12.31 -0.25
CA GLY A 21 7.77 -12.39 1.20
C GLY A 21 7.33 -11.18 2.03
N MET A 22 6.89 -10.04 1.44
CA MET A 22 6.63 -8.77 2.16
C MET A 22 7.74 -8.44 3.19
N LEU A 23 8.83 -7.87 2.68
CA LEU A 23 10.10 -7.71 3.37
C LEU A 23 10.27 -6.29 3.87
N THR A 24 10.64 -6.12 5.14
CA THR A 24 10.89 -4.79 5.71
C THR A 24 12.06 -4.10 5.05
N ASP A 25 12.09 -2.78 5.12
CA ASP A 25 13.27 -2.00 4.80
C ASP A 25 14.43 -2.32 5.76
N ARG A 26 15.65 -2.01 5.30
CA ARG A 26 16.84 -2.11 6.14
C ARG A 26 16.84 -0.96 7.15
N LYS A 27 17.21 -1.27 8.39
CA LYS A 27 17.44 -0.26 9.42
C LYS A 27 18.44 0.79 8.90
N PRO A 28 18.10 2.09 8.97
CA PRO A 28 19.02 3.13 8.54
C PRO A 28 20.21 3.23 9.52
N ARG A 29 21.38 3.64 9.02
CA ARG A 29 22.59 3.78 9.84
C ARG A 29 22.64 5.09 10.63
N LYS A 30 21.95 6.13 10.17
CA LYS A 30 21.90 7.44 10.84
C LYS A 30 21.02 7.35 12.07
N ALA A 31 21.51 7.81 13.22
CA ALA A 31 20.84 7.66 14.51
C ALA A 31 19.42 8.24 14.54
N LEU A 32 19.21 9.43 13.96
CA LEU A 32 17.88 10.06 13.90
C LEU A 32 16.88 9.20 13.11
N LEU A 33 17.26 8.79 11.89
CA LEU A 33 16.43 7.94 11.04
C LEU A 33 16.20 6.56 11.69
N LEU A 34 17.16 6.05 12.46
CA LEU A 34 17.03 4.79 13.17
C LEU A 34 15.99 4.89 14.30
N ALA A 35 15.98 5.99 15.04
CA ALA A 35 14.98 6.23 16.08
C ALA A 35 13.56 6.26 15.48
N GLU A 36 13.38 6.94 14.34
CA GLU A 36 12.10 6.97 13.61
C GLU A 36 11.70 5.60 13.09
N PHE A 37 12.64 4.86 12.49
CA PHE A 37 12.41 3.48 12.03
C PHE A 37 11.93 2.60 13.20
N LEU A 38 12.61 2.65 14.34
CA LEU A 38 12.27 1.83 15.51
C LEU A 38 10.91 2.20 16.10
N ARG A 39 10.55 3.49 16.10
CA ARG A 39 9.22 3.94 16.50
C ARG A 39 8.13 3.35 15.60
N SER A 40 8.27 3.52 14.28
CA SER A 40 7.32 2.95 13.30
C SER A 40 7.25 1.42 13.38
N ASP A 41 8.38 0.74 13.67
CA ASP A 41 8.44 -0.72 13.81
C ASP A 41 7.73 -1.25 15.06
N GLN A 42 7.65 -0.46 16.13
CA GLN A 42 6.94 -0.79 17.38
C GLN A 42 5.45 -0.41 17.33
N ASP A 43 5.12 0.62 16.57
CA ASP A 43 3.77 1.16 16.44
C ASP A 43 2.96 0.34 15.44
N GLY A 44 2.35 -0.77 15.87
CA GLY A 44 1.58 -1.66 14.99
C GLY A 44 0.07 -1.35 14.93
N ASP A 45 -0.41 -0.50 15.83
CA ASP A 45 -1.84 -0.32 16.07
C ASP A 45 -2.44 0.72 15.14
N LEU A 46 -3.70 0.49 14.75
CA LEU A 46 -4.47 1.40 13.91
C LEU A 46 -5.92 1.42 14.40
N ASP A 47 -6.43 2.60 14.71
CA ASP A 47 -7.84 2.79 15.03
C ASP A 47 -8.72 2.47 13.81
N LEU A 48 -9.83 1.75 14.00
CA LEU A 48 -10.69 1.30 12.92
C LEU A 48 -12.14 1.78 13.11
N PRO A 49 -12.79 2.34 12.07
CA PRO A 49 -14.17 2.83 12.17
C PRO A 49 -15.16 1.69 12.38
N GLN A 50 -16.08 1.83 13.34
CA GLN A 50 -17.09 0.79 13.65
C GLN A 50 -18.38 0.92 12.82
N ASP A 51 -18.52 1.98 12.02
CA ASP A 51 -19.75 2.35 11.31
C ASP A 51 -19.99 1.58 9.98
N GLY A 52 -19.07 0.69 9.60
CA GLY A 52 -19.17 -0.16 8.40
C GLY A 52 -19.01 0.57 7.06
N ARG A 53 -18.79 1.90 7.03
CA ARG A 53 -18.70 2.67 5.79
C ARG A 53 -17.53 2.23 4.90
N LEU A 54 -16.39 1.90 5.49
CA LEU A 54 -15.23 1.38 4.75
C LEU A 54 -15.54 0.04 4.06
N ARG A 55 -16.30 -0.83 4.72
CA ARG A 55 -16.69 -2.13 4.16
C ARG A 55 -17.67 -1.99 3.00
N ALA A 56 -18.62 -1.06 3.09
CA ALA A 56 -19.52 -0.76 1.99
C ALA A 56 -18.76 -0.19 0.78
N ALA A 57 -17.80 0.72 1.03
CA ALA A 57 -16.96 1.28 -0.02
C ALA A 57 -16.04 0.23 -0.67
N SER A 58 -15.45 -0.69 0.09
CA SER A 58 -14.63 -1.77 -0.47
C SER A 58 -15.43 -2.77 -1.29
N ALA A 59 -16.68 -3.08 -0.91
CA ALA A 59 -17.57 -3.90 -1.72
C ALA A 59 -17.87 -3.26 -3.09
N SER A 60 -17.99 -1.92 -3.12
CA SER A 60 -18.14 -1.17 -4.38
C SER A 60 -16.88 -1.25 -5.26
N ILE A 61 -15.69 -1.27 -4.65
CA ILE A 61 -14.43 -1.51 -5.35
C ILE A 61 -14.42 -2.92 -5.98
N GLU A 62 -14.81 -3.96 -5.22
CA GLU A 62 -14.87 -5.34 -5.72
C GLU A 62 -15.79 -5.48 -6.93
N ALA A 63 -17.00 -4.92 -6.85
CA ALA A 63 -17.96 -4.94 -7.94
C ALA A 63 -17.42 -4.22 -9.19
N ALA A 64 -16.84 -3.02 -9.04
CA ALA A 64 -16.31 -2.25 -10.15
C ALA A 64 -15.07 -2.90 -10.79
N LEU A 65 -14.19 -3.48 -9.98
CA LEU A 65 -13.01 -4.21 -10.42
C LEU A 65 -13.41 -5.44 -11.23
N THR A 66 -14.30 -6.26 -10.69
CA THR A 66 -14.83 -7.48 -11.34
C THR A 66 -15.50 -7.15 -12.67
N ALA A 67 -16.25 -6.05 -12.74
CA ALA A 67 -16.91 -5.60 -13.96
C ALA A 67 -15.94 -5.05 -15.03
N GLY A 68 -14.64 -4.88 -14.74
CA GLY A 68 -13.69 -4.37 -15.72
C GLY A 68 -13.79 -2.86 -15.99
N LYS A 69 -14.60 -2.11 -15.22
CA LYS A 69 -14.97 -0.71 -15.51
C LYS A 69 -14.09 0.30 -14.77
N ARG A 70 -13.01 0.76 -15.42
CA ARG A 70 -12.05 1.73 -14.85
C ARG A 70 -12.70 3.01 -14.26
N PRO A 71 -13.67 3.69 -14.91
CA PRO A 71 -14.30 4.89 -14.32
C PRO A 71 -15.08 4.60 -13.03
N ALA A 72 -15.81 3.49 -12.99
CA ALA A 72 -16.52 3.07 -11.78
C ALA A 72 -15.53 2.71 -10.65
N LEU A 73 -14.44 2.03 -11.01
CA LEU A 73 -13.39 1.67 -10.06
C LEU A 73 -12.69 2.92 -9.50
N GLN A 74 -12.44 3.91 -10.34
CA GLN A 74 -11.90 5.22 -9.96
C GLN A 74 -12.81 5.91 -8.93
N GLN A 75 -14.12 5.97 -9.19
CA GLN A 75 -15.08 6.57 -8.27
C GLN A 75 -15.17 5.82 -6.93
N ALA A 76 -15.20 4.49 -6.97
CA ALA A 76 -15.23 3.65 -5.77
C ALA A 76 -13.96 3.83 -4.91
N CYS A 77 -12.78 3.90 -5.54
CA CYS A 77 -11.53 4.17 -4.84
C CYS A 77 -11.52 5.57 -4.20
N THR A 78 -11.98 6.59 -4.91
CA THR A 78 -12.10 7.95 -4.36
C THR A 78 -12.98 7.95 -3.11
N ARG A 79 -14.18 7.35 -3.19
CA ARG A 79 -15.11 7.30 -2.05
C ARG A 79 -14.52 6.55 -0.85
N PHE A 80 -13.82 5.45 -1.10
CA PHE A 80 -13.13 4.69 -0.05
C PHE A 80 -12.10 5.56 0.68
N LEU A 81 -11.24 6.25 -0.07
CA LEU A 81 -10.18 7.09 0.50
C LEU A 81 -10.73 8.35 1.18
N GLU A 82 -11.79 8.95 0.67
CA GLU A 82 -12.48 10.07 1.33
C GLU A 82 -13.08 9.63 2.67
N THR A 83 -13.75 8.47 2.71
CA THR A 83 -14.34 7.91 3.93
C THR A 83 -13.24 7.63 4.97
N ALA A 84 -12.12 7.05 4.54
CA ALA A 84 -10.99 6.80 5.42
C ALA A 84 -10.36 8.11 5.91
N ALA A 85 -10.09 9.06 5.01
CA ALA A 85 -9.50 10.35 5.36
C ALA A 85 -10.37 11.15 6.35
N GLU A 86 -11.69 11.13 6.18
CA GLU A 86 -12.65 11.72 7.10
C GLU A 86 -12.52 11.13 8.51
N PHE A 87 -12.47 9.79 8.62
CA PHE A 87 -12.33 9.10 9.90
C PHE A 87 -11.04 9.47 10.63
N TYR A 88 -9.89 9.44 9.93
CA TYR A 88 -8.59 9.78 10.52
C TYR A 88 -8.36 11.30 10.62
N ARG A 89 -9.29 12.14 10.15
CA ARG A 89 -9.17 13.60 10.11
C ARG A 89 -7.91 14.09 9.40
N VAL A 90 -7.53 13.42 8.31
CA VAL A 90 -6.40 13.78 7.46
C VAL A 90 -6.90 14.43 6.17
N THR A 91 -6.00 15.11 5.44
CA THR A 91 -6.33 15.68 4.13
C THR A 91 -6.78 14.58 3.17
N ALA A 92 -7.85 14.78 2.41
CA ALA A 92 -8.23 13.80 1.38
C ALA A 92 -7.10 13.59 0.35
N THR A 93 -6.81 12.33 0.03
CA THR A 93 -5.77 11.94 -0.93
C THR A 93 -6.38 11.61 -2.30
N PRO A 94 -5.95 12.28 -3.39
CA PRO A 94 -6.43 11.92 -4.73
C PRO A 94 -5.91 10.55 -5.16
N VAL A 95 -6.76 9.76 -5.83
CA VAL A 95 -6.36 8.48 -6.42
C VAL A 95 -6.41 8.51 -7.95
N ARG A 96 -5.51 7.79 -8.61
CA ARG A 96 -5.55 7.52 -10.05
C ARG A 96 -5.53 6.03 -10.32
N VAL A 97 -6.61 5.53 -10.91
CA VAL A 97 -6.72 4.13 -11.36
C VAL A 97 -6.23 4.03 -12.80
N LEU A 98 -5.08 3.38 -12.96
CA LEU A 98 -4.38 3.21 -14.23
C LEU A 98 -4.69 1.85 -14.86
N ALA A 99 -4.57 1.76 -16.19
CA ALA A 99 -4.99 0.59 -16.96
C ALA A 99 -4.09 -0.63 -16.69
N ALA A 100 -2.89 -0.66 -17.28
CA ALA A 100 -1.95 -1.75 -17.10
C ALA A 100 -0.69 -1.27 -16.40
N ARG A 101 -0.18 -2.10 -15.49
CA ARG A 101 1.11 -1.88 -14.83
C ARG A 101 2.22 -1.72 -15.89
N PRO A 102 3.17 -0.78 -15.70
CA PRO A 102 4.35 -0.72 -16.54
C PRO A 102 5.14 -2.03 -16.40
N LEU A 103 5.55 -2.62 -17.53
CA LEU A 103 6.54 -3.69 -17.54
C LEU A 103 7.88 -3.04 -17.21
N ARG A 104 8.47 -3.35 -16.06
CA ARG A 104 9.89 -3.06 -15.84
C ARG A 104 10.71 -4.15 -16.52
N SER A 105 11.41 -3.79 -17.59
CA SER A 105 12.55 -4.54 -18.12
C SER A 105 13.82 -3.98 -17.51
N ARG A 106 14.73 -4.84 -17.05
CA ARG A 106 16.16 -4.56 -17.09
C ARG A 106 16.99 -5.85 -17.11
N GLU A 107 17.98 -5.89 -17.99
CA GLU A 107 19.12 -6.82 -17.91
C GLU A 107 19.60 -6.96 -16.45
N GLY A 108 19.76 -8.21 -16.00
CA GLY A 108 20.25 -8.51 -14.65
C GLY A 108 19.23 -9.13 -13.67
N GLY A 109 18.05 -9.56 -14.13
CA GLY A 109 17.33 -10.66 -13.48
C GLY A 109 16.41 -10.34 -12.28
N TRP A 110 16.11 -9.07 -11.98
CA TRP A 110 15.13 -8.73 -10.93
C TRP A 110 14.11 -7.69 -11.42
N ALA A 111 12.96 -8.15 -11.92
CA ALA A 111 11.84 -7.29 -12.25
C ALA A 111 11.02 -7.00 -10.99
N THR A 112 11.13 -5.78 -10.44
CA THR A 112 10.29 -5.36 -9.29
C THR A 112 8.92 -4.92 -9.80
N GLU A 113 7.86 -5.63 -9.42
CA GLU A 113 6.48 -5.26 -9.75
C GLU A 113 5.99 -4.13 -8.82
N LEU A 114 5.67 -2.98 -9.43
CA LEU A 114 4.93 -1.88 -8.80
C LEU A 114 3.43 -2.20 -8.83
N PHE A 115 2.82 -2.41 -7.67
CA PHE A 115 1.38 -2.66 -7.55
C PHE A 115 0.58 -1.37 -7.32
N GLY A 116 1.21 -0.42 -6.64
CA GLY A 116 0.73 0.92 -6.30
C GLY A 116 1.93 1.84 -6.07
N ASP A 117 1.64 3.14 -5.98
CA ASP A 117 2.57 4.10 -5.38
C ASP A 117 1.84 5.29 -4.75
N TYR A 118 2.48 5.86 -3.73
CA TYR A 118 2.11 7.11 -3.10
C TYR A 118 3.19 8.15 -3.33
N HIS A 119 2.78 9.35 -3.75
CA HIS A 119 3.70 10.47 -3.95
C HIS A 119 3.65 11.44 -2.76
N PRO A 120 4.67 11.54 -1.89
CA PRO A 120 4.60 12.33 -0.65
C PRO A 120 4.27 13.82 -0.82
N ARG A 121 4.79 14.47 -1.88
CA ARG A 121 4.53 15.90 -2.12
C ARG A 121 3.12 16.21 -2.63
N THR A 122 2.67 15.49 -3.66
CA THR A 122 1.34 15.70 -4.26
C THR A 122 0.25 14.92 -3.53
N ARG A 123 0.63 14.01 -2.63
CA ARG A 123 -0.21 13.11 -1.87
C ARG A 123 -1.11 12.23 -2.74
N VAL A 124 -0.73 12.01 -4.00
CA VAL A 124 -1.51 11.21 -4.94
C VAL A 124 -1.20 9.73 -4.74
N ILE A 125 -2.24 8.91 -4.67
CA ILE A 125 -2.17 7.46 -4.76
C ILE A 125 -2.38 7.03 -6.22
N ARG A 126 -1.54 6.14 -6.73
CA ARG A 126 -1.74 5.48 -8.03
C ARG A 126 -1.88 3.98 -7.81
N VAL A 127 -2.87 3.37 -8.44
CA VAL A 127 -3.10 1.92 -8.43
C VAL A 127 -3.41 1.43 -9.82
N TRP A 128 -3.06 0.18 -10.11
CA TRP A 128 -3.25 -0.42 -11.44
C TRP A 128 -4.29 -1.52 -11.42
N MET A 129 -5.25 -1.41 -12.34
CA MET A 129 -6.32 -2.37 -12.47
C MET A 129 -5.85 -3.71 -13.05
N ARG A 130 -4.92 -3.70 -14.02
CA ARG A 130 -4.51 -4.90 -14.76
C ARG A 130 -3.06 -5.32 -14.49
N THR A 131 -2.81 -6.62 -14.47
CA THR A 131 -1.49 -7.23 -14.29
C THR A 131 -0.51 -6.79 -15.37
N ALA A 132 0.79 -6.75 -15.03
CA ALA A 132 1.82 -6.25 -15.93
C ALA A 132 1.99 -7.14 -17.18
N ILE A 133 1.99 -8.46 -16.99
CA ILE A 133 2.28 -9.44 -18.03
C ILE A 133 1.01 -9.81 -18.81
N ARG A 134 0.05 -10.45 -18.15
CA ARG A 134 -1.16 -10.99 -18.81
C ARG A 134 -2.21 -9.93 -19.14
N LYS A 135 -2.06 -8.69 -18.64
CA LYS A 135 -3.05 -7.59 -18.79
C LYS A 135 -4.47 -7.96 -18.32
N GLN A 136 -4.58 -8.99 -17.49
CA GLN A 136 -5.81 -9.42 -16.85
C GLN A 136 -6.13 -8.50 -15.68
N VAL A 137 -7.41 -8.37 -15.33
CA VAL A 137 -7.82 -7.65 -14.13
C VAL A 137 -7.17 -8.31 -12.91
N THR A 138 -6.61 -7.49 -12.02
CA THR A 138 -5.99 -7.93 -10.76
C THR A 138 -7.05 -8.51 -9.83
N SER A 139 -6.69 -9.48 -8.99
CA SER A 139 -7.62 -9.98 -7.97
C SER A 139 -8.06 -8.85 -7.02
N TYR A 140 -9.29 -8.94 -6.51
CA TYR A 140 -9.80 -7.96 -5.53
C TYR A 140 -8.92 -7.86 -4.29
N GLY A 141 -8.52 -9.01 -3.71
CA GLY A 141 -7.66 -9.03 -2.53
C GLY A 141 -6.33 -8.29 -2.75
N THR A 142 -5.66 -8.53 -3.88
CA THR A 142 -4.40 -7.84 -4.21
C THR A 142 -4.64 -6.35 -4.44
N PHE A 143 -5.70 -5.98 -5.16
CA PHE A 143 -6.00 -4.57 -5.44
C PHE A 143 -6.32 -3.80 -4.15
N LEU A 144 -7.19 -4.33 -3.29
CA LEU A 144 -7.57 -3.69 -2.03
C LEU A 144 -6.38 -3.62 -1.06
N SER A 145 -5.59 -4.68 -0.93
CA SER A 145 -4.38 -4.68 -0.11
C SER A 145 -3.40 -3.60 -0.56
N THR A 146 -3.24 -3.42 -1.88
CA THR A 146 -2.42 -2.34 -2.43
C THR A 146 -2.98 -0.97 -2.08
N LEU A 147 -4.29 -0.75 -2.27
CA LEU A 147 -4.91 0.54 -1.96
C LEU A 147 -4.76 0.91 -0.47
N CYS A 148 -4.97 -0.06 0.42
CA CYS A 148 -4.79 0.13 1.87
C CYS A 148 -3.33 0.42 2.22
N HIS A 149 -2.38 -0.28 1.58
CA HIS A 149 -0.95 -0.05 1.74
C HIS A 149 -0.57 1.40 1.39
N GLU A 150 -0.99 1.90 0.22
CA GLU A 150 -0.70 3.28 -0.18
C GLU A 150 -1.39 4.31 0.73
N PHE A 151 -2.59 4.00 1.24
CA PHE A 151 -3.24 4.88 2.21
C PHE A 151 -2.53 4.87 3.56
N CYS A 152 -1.96 3.74 4.00
CA CYS A 152 -1.10 3.73 5.19
C CYS A 152 0.14 4.60 5.02
N HIS A 153 0.74 4.65 3.83
CA HIS A 153 1.77 5.66 3.56
C HIS A 153 1.23 7.07 3.76
N HIS A 154 0.03 7.38 3.28
CA HIS A 154 -0.57 8.69 3.52
C HIS A 154 -0.77 8.99 5.01
N LEU A 155 -1.23 8.02 5.80
CA LEU A 155 -1.38 8.15 7.26
C LEU A 155 -0.04 8.36 7.97
N ASP A 156 1.03 7.70 7.52
CA ASP A 156 2.37 7.91 8.06
C ASP A 156 2.78 9.38 8.00
N TYR A 157 2.52 10.07 6.88
CA TYR A 157 2.85 11.49 6.72
C TYR A 157 1.92 12.42 7.51
N GLU A 158 0.60 12.19 7.44
CA GLU A 158 -0.39 13.15 7.96
C GLU A 158 -0.79 12.89 9.41
N CYS A 159 -0.83 11.63 9.84
CA CYS A 159 -1.28 11.22 11.17
C CYS A 159 -0.09 10.90 12.08
N PHE A 160 0.74 9.93 11.70
CA PHE A 160 1.81 9.42 12.58
C PHE A 160 3.11 10.25 12.56
N ARG A 161 3.28 11.11 11.55
CA ARG A 161 4.46 11.96 11.34
C ARG A 161 5.76 11.17 11.15
N TYR A 162 5.71 10.09 10.37
CA TYR A 162 6.86 9.31 9.91
C TYR A 162 7.31 9.82 8.52
N PRO A 163 8.34 10.69 8.43
CA PRO A 163 8.65 11.45 7.22
C PRO A 163 9.25 10.62 6.07
N ASP A 164 9.79 9.44 6.37
CA ASP A 164 10.31 8.51 5.36
C ASP A 164 9.34 7.35 5.07
N SER A 165 8.33 7.15 5.94
CA SER A 165 7.32 6.07 5.84
C SER A 165 7.92 4.71 5.47
N TRP A 166 8.94 4.29 6.23
CA TRP A 166 9.65 3.03 6.06
C TRP A 166 8.70 1.81 6.11
N HIS A 167 8.95 0.80 5.28
CA HIS A 167 8.28 -0.49 5.39
C HIS A 167 8.81 -1.24 6.61
N THR A 168 8.28 -0.95 7.79
CA THR A 168 8.60 -1.63 9.06
C THR A 168 7.58 -2.72 9.37
N ARG A 169 7.80 -3.50 10.43
CA ARG A 169 6.78 -4.47 10.87
C ARG A 169 5.48 -3.75 11.25
N GLY A 170 5.56 -2.72 12.09
CA GLY A 170 4.40 -1.91 12.48
C GLY A 170 3.65 -1.30 11.28
N PHE A 171 4.35 -0.83 10.24
CA PHE A 171 3.71 -0.39 8.99
C PHE A 171 2.86 -1.50 8.36
N TYR A 172 3.41 -2.71 8.23
CA TYR A 172 2.69 -3.84 7.65
C TYR A 172 1.52 -4.31 8.53
N GLU A 173 1.64 -4.24 9.86
CA GLU A 173 0.51 -4.51 10.78
C GLU A 173 -0.64 -3.51 10.55
N ARG A 174 -0.36 -2.20 10.50
CA ARG A 174 -1.37 -1.17 10.22
C ARG A 174 -2.03 -1.36 8.85
N ALA A 175 -1.25 -1.65 7.82
CA ALA A 175 -1.77 -1.92 6.47
C ALA A 175 -2.65 -3.18 6.42
N ALA A 176 -2.23 -4.26 7.10
CA ALA A 176 -3.02 -5.48 7.22
C ALA A 176 -4.32 -5.24 7.99
N ALA A 177 -4.26 -4.46 9.07
CA ALA A 177 -5.43 -4.10 9.88
C ALA A 177 -6.48 -3.37 9.06
N LEU A 178 -6.07 -2.32 8.35
CA LEU A 178 -6.95 -1.56 7.46
C LEU A 178 -7.57 -2.45 6.38
N TYR A 179 -6.76 -3.32 5.76
CA TYR A 179 -7.21 -4.24 4.73
C TYR A 179 -8.26 -5.24 5.25
N HIS A 180 -7.96 -5.94 6.35
CA HIS A 180 -8.84 -6.97 6.90
C HIS A 180 -10.16 -6.37 7.40
N HIS A 181 -10.08 -5.22 8.06
CA HIS A 181 -11.23 -4.46 8.49
C HIS A 181 -12.10 -4.03 7.32
N SER A 182 -11.51 -3.37 6.32
CA SER A 182 -12.23 -2.91 5.13
C SER A 182 -12.87 -4.08 4.40
N ARG A 183 -12.14 -5.18 4.22
CA ARG A 183 -12.66 -6.38 3.54
C ARG A 183 -13.75 -7.09 4.34
N GLY A 184 -13.86 -6.87 5.65
CA GLY A 184 -14.78 -7.61 6.52
C GLY A 184 -14.33 -9.06 6.75
N THR A 185 -13.02 -9.30 6.74
CA THR A 185 -12.43 -10.62 7.04
C THR A 185 -11.86 -10.63 8.47
N PRO A 186 -11.72 -11.82 9.10
CA PRO A 186 -11.04 -11.92 10.39
C PRO A 186 -9.66 -11.26 10.35
N MET A 187 -9.31 -10.58 11.45
CA MET A 187 -7.99 -9.99 11.60
C MET A 187 -6.94 -11.09 11.63
N LYS A 188 -5.86 -10.93 10.86
CA LYS A 188 -4.75 -11.89 10.85
C LYS A 188 -3.59 -11.36 11.66
N ARG A 189 -3.08 -12.20 12.56
CA ARG A 189 -1.80 -11.96 13.22
C ARG A 189 -0.66 -12.25 12.24
N LEU A 190 0.19 -11.27 11.96
CA LEU A 190 1.38 -11.50 11.16
C LEU A 190 2.49 -12.15 12.00
N PHE A 191 3.14 -13.15 11.44
CA PHE A 191 4.33 -13.78 12.02
C PHE A 191 5.55 -13.39 11.21
N TRP A 192 6.68 -13.15 11.89
CA TRP A 192 7.88 -12.56 11.31
C TRP A 192 9.07 -13.51 11.39
N ILE A 193 9.83 -13.61 10.30
CA ILE A 193 11.11 -14.34 10.22
C ILE A 193 12.23 -13.30 10.08
N ALA A 194 13.21 -13.35 11.01
CA ALA A 194 14.42 -12.55 10.94
C ALA A 194 15.29 -12.99 9.76
N MET A 195 15.80 -12.03 9.00
CA MET A 195 16.74 -12.25 7.90
C MET A 195 18.17 -11.92 8.34
N PRO A 196 19.20 -12.60 7.78
CA PRO A 196 20.60 -12.35 8.15
C PRO A 196 21.07 -10.90 7.96
N ASP A 197 20.42 -10.13 7.09
CA ASP A 197 20.78 -8.74 6.80
C ASP A 197 20.00 -7.70 7.63
N GLY A 198 19.39 -8.15 8.74
CA GLY A 198 18.71 -7.30 9.72
C GLY A 198 17.28 -6.89 9.34
N ARG A 199 16.77 -7.39 8.21
CA ARG A 199 15.36 -7.23 7.80
C ARG A 199 14.48 -8.34 8.37
N TRP A 200 13.17 -8.19 8.19
CA TRP A 200 12.17 -9.19 8.53
C TRP A 200 11.27 -9.45 7.33
N ARG A 201 10.85 -10.71 7.15
CA ARG A 201 9.81 -11.07 6.17
C ARG A 201 8.63 -11.73 6.88
N ILE A 202 7.46 -11.65 6.28
CA ILE A 202 6.26 -12.32 6.80
C ILE A 202 6.38 -13.84 6.58
N ASP A 203 6.09 -14.62 7.61
CA ASP A 203 5.87 -16.06 7.56
C ASP A 203 4.43 -16.33 7.11
N TRP A 204 4.20 -16.30 5.80
CA TRP A 204 2.87 -16.58 5.24
C TRP A 204 2.32 -17.96 5.62
N PRO A 205 3.09 -19.07 5.58
CA PRO A 205 2.60 -20.36 6.03
C PRO A 205 2.08 -20.36 7.46
N ARG A 206 2.75 -19.69 8.40
CA ARG A 206 2.28 -19.58 9.79
C ARG A 206 1.11 -18.61 9.93
N THR A 207 1.19 -17.45 9.28
CA THR A 207 0.13 -16.42 9.27
C THR A 207 -1.19 -16.97 8.74
N ASN A 208 -1.17 -17.81 7.71
CA ASN A 208 -2.39 -18.40 7.14
C ASN A 208 -2.95 -19.58 7.95
N ARG A 209 -2.16 -20.18 8.85
CA ARG A 209 -2.62 -21.26 9.75
C ARG A 209 -3.10 -20.74 11.10
N GLY A 210 -2.59 -19.59 11.54
CA GLY A 210 -2.92 -18.96 12.81
C GLY A 210 -4.11 -17.99 12.77
N SER A 211 -4.89 -18.01 11.69
CA SER A 211 -6.08 -17.17 11.46
C SER A 211 -7.35 -17.99 11.45
#